data_AF-A0A0D0CU58-F1
#
_entry.id   AF-A0A0D0CU58-F1
#
_cell.length_a   1.000
_cell.length_b   1.000
_cell.length_c   1.000
_cell.angle_alpha   90.00
_cell.angle_beta   90.00
_cell.angle_gamma   90.00
#
_symmetry.space_group_name_H-M   'P 1'
#
loop_
_entity.id
_entity.type
_entity.pdbx_description
1 polymer ?
#
loop_
_entity_poly.entity_id
_entity_poly.type
_entity_poly.pdbx_seq_one_letter_code
_entity_poly.pdbx_strand_id
1 'polypeptide(L)'
;MTSKFQIMMENIHSKTYSLLIDTSIKDPAQCKYLFDAVETIPCLKCKANWALKWISDQCSTFKFAGHLITFAAVEGIFFSDSFASIFWVKKQDLMPGLTFSKELISHDEGMHANFTCLLFSHLKHHPHPDVVKQIITKAIKIEQEFLTGTNNTFWSNTHTHLSL
;
A
#
# COMPACT_ATOMS: atom_id res chain seq x y z
N MET A 1 -1.29 -2.51 -15.23
CA MET A 1 -0.75 -1.49 -16.14
C MET A 1 0.56 -1.07 -15.52
N THR A 2 1.64 -1.76 -15.88
CA THR A 2 2.96 -1.59 -15.25
C THR A 2 4.00 -1.75 -16.33
N SER A 3 4.98 -0.85 -16.36
CA SER A 3 6.12 -0.99 -17.27
C SER A 3 6.91 -2.24 -16.90
N LYS A 4 7.64 -2.85 -17.84
CA LYS A 4 8.49 -4.02 -17.53
C LYS A 4 9.51 -3.73 -16.42
N PHE A 5 9.98 -2.49 -16.35
CA PHE A 5 10.89 -2.04 -15.31
C PHE A 5 10.20 -1.97 -13.95
N GLN A 6 8.99 -1.40 -13.88
CA GLN A 6 8.21 -1.38 -12.65
C GLN A 6 7.93 -2.80 -12.14
N ILE A 7 7.52 -3.73 -13.02
CA ILE A 7 7.31 -5.15 -12.62
C ILE A 7 8.59 -5.75 -12.02
N MET A 8 9.74 -5.46 -12.62
CA MET A 8 11.02 -5.93 -12.10
C MET A 8 11.32 -5.33 -10.72
N MET A 9 11.10 -4.03 -10.52
CA MET A 9 11.32 -3.37 -9.24
C MET A 9 10.36 -3.89 -8.16
N GLU A 10 9.08 -4.08 -8.47
CA GLU A 10 8.11 -4.67 -7.54
C GLU A 10 8.50 -6.09 -7.09
N ASN A 11 9.10 -6.88 -7.98
CA ASN A 11 9.63 -8.19 -7.59
C ASN A 11 10.81 -8.05 -6.60
N ILE A 12 11.66 -7.03 -6.76
CA ILE A 12 12.75 -6.72 -5.82
C ILE A 12 12.17 -6.21 -4.49
N HIS A 13 11.11 -5.39 -4.51
CA HIS A 13 10.41 -4.93 -3.31
C HIS A 13 9.87 -6.13 -2.53
N SER A 14 9.16 -7.04 -3.20
CA SER A 14 8.63 -8.26 -2.61
C SER A 14 9.72 -9.11 -1.96
N LYS A 15 10.84 -9.34 -2.67
CA LYS A 15 11.96 -10.11 -2.12
C LYS A 15 12.61 -9.44 -0.91
N THR A 16 12.73 -8.11 -0.94
CA THR A 16 13.22 -7.30 0.17
C THR A 16 12.35 -7.46 1.41
N TYR A 17 11.02 -7.35 1.26
CA TYR A 17 10.08 -7.55 2.37
C TYR A 17 10.14 -8.98 2.94
N SER A 18 10.19 -10.01 2.08
CA SER A 18 10.35 -11.39 2.58
C SER A 18 11.63 -11.56 3.40
N LEU A 19 12.75 -11.00 2.93
CA LEU A 19 14.02 -11.08 3.67
C LEU A 19 13.96 -10.32 5.01
N LEU A 20 13.33 -9.15 5.04
CA LEU A 20 13.15 -8.38 6.28
C LEU A 20 12.28 -9.13 7.30
N ILE A 21 11.20 -9.77 6.85
CA ILE A 21 10.34 -10.61 7.70
C ILE A 21 11.14 -11.80 8.24
N ASP A 22 11.78 -12.57 7.36
CA ASP A 22 12.56 -13.77 7.74
C ASP A 22 13.69 -13.46 8.71
N THR A 23 14.34 -12.30 8.57
CA THR A 23 15.45 -11.88 9.45
C THR A 23 14.99 -11.28 10.77
N SER A 24 13.81 -10.66 10.79
CA SER A 24 13.29 -9.98 11.99
C SER A 24 12.44 -10.90 12.87
N ILE A 25 11.78 -11.91 12.29
CA ILE A 25 10.80 -12.77 12.97
C ILE A 25 11.32 -14.20 13.03
N LYS A 26 11.65 -14.63 14.25
CA LYS A 26 12.22 -15.97 14.49
C LYS A 26 11.19 -17.07 14.59
N ASP A 27 9.94 -16.74 14.94
CA ASP A 27 8.86 -17.71 15.08
C ASP A 27 8.26 -18.06 13.69
N PRO A 28 8.39 -19.31 13.23
CA PRO A 28 7.83 -19.73 11.95
C PRO A 28 6.31 -19.60 11.86
N ALA A 29 5.59 -19.71 12.99
CA ALA A 29 4.13 -19.60 13.02
C ALA A 29 3.69 -18.15 12.76
N GLN A 30 4.33 -17.17 13.43
CA GLN A 30 4.12 -15.75 13.16
C GLN A 30 4.54 -15.35 11.74
N CYS A 31 5.66 -15.90 11.26
CA CYS A 31 6.13 -15.65 9.91
C CYS A 31 5.10 -16.09 8.86
N LYS A 32 4.55 -17.32 9.00
CA LYS A 32 3.48 -17.82 8.15
C LYS A 32 2.22 -16.95 8.20
N TYR A 33 1.80 -16.54 9.41
CA TYR A 33 0.64 -15.66 9.57
C TYR A 33 0.80 -14.32 8.84
N LEU A 34 2.01 -13.76 8.83
CA LEU A 34 2.32 -12.49 8.15
C LEU A 34 2.45 -12.65 6.64
N PHE A 35 2.87 -13.81 6.13
CA PHE A 35 2.79 -14.10 4.69
C PHE A 35 1.35 -14.23 4.21
N ASP A 36 0.46 -14.75 5.06
CA ASP A 36 -0.98 -14.85 4.78
C ASP A 36 -1.76 -13.56 5.15
N ALA A 37 -1.05 -12.47 5.47
CA ALA A 37 -1.62 -11.23 6.02
C ALA A 37 -2.70 -10.59 5.14
N VAL A 38 -2.61 -10.73 3.81
CA VAL A 38 -3.63 -10.18 2.90
C VAL A 38 -5.00 -10.82 3.13
N GLU A 39 -5.04 -12.11 3.50
CA GLU A 39 -6.27 -12.83 3.78
C GLU A 39 -6.70 -12.72 5.26
N THR A 40 -5.72 -12.65 6.16
CA THR A 40 -5.95 -12.70 7.61
C THR A 40 -6.13 -11.33 8.26
N ILE A 41 -5.60 -10.25 7.66
CA ILE A 41 -5.72 -8.88 8.19
C ILE A 41 -6.83 -8.14 7.44
N PRO A 42 -7.96 -7.81 8.11
CA PRO A 42 -9.14 -7.22 7.47
C PRO A 42 -8.88 -5.95 6.66
N CYS A 43 -7.98 -5.08 7.13
CA CYS A 43 -7.64 -3.84 6.45
C CYS A 43 -6.91 -4.09 5.11
N LEU A 44 -6.03 -5.09 5.03
CA LEU A 44 -5.34 -5.45 3.79
C LEU A 44 -6.31 -6.04 2.78
N LYS A 45 -7.22 -6.90 3.24
CA LYS A 45 -8.34 -7.42 2.44
C LYS A 45 -9.23 -6.29 1.92
N CYS A 46 -9.50 -5.26 2.73
CA CYS A 46 -10.28 -4.09 2.32
C CYS A 46 -9.58 -3.31 1.19
N LYS A 47 -8.28 -3.04 1.32
CA LYS A 47 -7.46 -2.40 0.27
C LYS A 47 -7.49 -3.21 -1.03
N ALA A 48 -7.28 -4.52 -0.94
CA ALA A 48 -7.31 -5.43 -2.10
C ALA A 48 -8.68 -5.43 -2.80
N ASN A 49 -9.76 -5.57 -2.03
CA ASN A 49 -11.13 -5.55 -2.56
C ASN A 49 -11.47 -4.20 -3.21
N TRP A 50 -11.04 -3.09 -2.61
CA TRP A 50 -11.23 -1.76 -3.19
C TRP A 50 -10.50 -1.62 -4.52
N ALA A 51 -9.23 -2.02 -4.60
CA ALA A 51 -8.46 -1.97 -5.84
C ALA A 51 -9.09 -2.85 -6.93
N LEU A 52 -9.47 -4.09 -6.59
CA LEU A 52 -10.15 -5.01 -7.50
C LEU A 52 -11.46 -4.43 -8.01
N LYS A 53 -12.26 -3.77 -7.16
CA LYS A 53 -13.53 -3.16 -7.55
C LYS A 53 -13.32 -2.13 -8.66
N TRP A 54 -12.33 -1.25 -8.54
CA TRP A 54 -12.11 -0.19 -9.53
C TRP A 54 -11.37 -0.67 -10.78
N ILE A 55 -10.55 -1.72 -10.67
CA ILE A 55 -9.85 -2.33 -11.82
C ILE A 55 -10.78 -3.27 -12.63
N SER A 56 -11.73 -3.92 -11.96
CA SER A 56 -12.64 -4.89 -12.58
C SER A 56 -13.92 -4.26 -13.13
N ASP A 57 -14.19 -2.99 -12.85
CA ASP A 57 -15.35 -2.29 -13.38
C ASP A 57 -15.22 -2.11 -14.90
N GLN A 58 -15.97 -2.92 -15.64
CA GLN A 58 -15.96 -2.96 -17.09
C GLN A 58 -16.96 -1.98 -17.73
N CYS A 59 -17.82 -1.33 -16.94
CA CYS A 59 -18.99 -0.61 -17.45
C CYS A 59 -18.79 0.90 -17.63
N SER A 60 -17.64 1.47 -17.27
CA SER A 60 -17.41 2.92 -17.36
C SER A 60 -16.79 3.35 -18.70
N THR A 61 -17.31 4.45 -19.28
CA THR A 61 -16.78 5.10 -20.50
C THR A 61 -15.32 5.56 -20.33
N PHE A 62 -14.86 5.77 -19.09
CA PHE A 62 -13.51 6.23 -18.75
C PHE A 62 -12.67 5.16 -18.04
N LYS A 63 -12.88 3.89 -18.36
CA LYS A 63 -12.23 2.72 -17.73
C LYS A 63 -10.72 2.91 -17.50
N PHE A 64 -10.00 3.31 -18.53
CA PHE A 64 -8.55 3.49 -18.45
C PHE A 64 -8.13 4.63 -17.53
N ALA A 65 -8.86 5.75 -17.54
CA ALA A 65 -8.60 6.88 -16.66
C ALA A 65 -8.89 6.52 -15.19
N GLY A 66 -9.99 5.78 -14.94
CA GLY A 66 -10.32 5.24 -13.63
C GLY A 66 -9.21 4.34 -13.09
N HIS A 67 -8.69 3.42 -13.92
CA HIS A 67 -7.58 2.55 -13.55
C HIS A 67 -6.32 3.34 -13.19
N LEU A 68 -5.99 4.40 -13.95
CA LEU A 68 -4.84 5.26 -13.63
C LEU A 68 -5.01 5.96 -12.28
N ILE A 69 -6.20 6.50 -11.98
CA ILE A 69 -6.47 7.14 -10.68
C ILE A 69 -6.35 6.13 -9.54
N THR A 70 -6.93 4.94 -9.71
CA THR A 70 -6.82 3.84 -8.72
C THR A 70 -5.37 3.42 -8.53
N PHE A 71 -4.61 3.29 -9.61
CA PHE A 71 -3.20 2.88 -9.55
C PHE A 71 -2.35 3.95 -8.85
N ALA A 72 -2.54 5.23 -9.17
CA ALA A 72 -1.88 6.33 -8.46
C ALA A 72 -2.20 6.33 -6.96
N ALA A 73 -3.42 5.95 -6.56
CA ALA A 73 -3.78 5.81 -5.16
C ALA A 73 -3.12 4.59 -4.49
N VAL A 74 -2.94 3.47 -5.20
CA VAL A 74 -2.26 2.28 -4.68
C VAL A 74 -0.78 2.58 -4.42
N GLU A 75 -0.09 3.20 -5.38
CA GLU A 75 1.35 3.48 -5.27
C GLU A 75 1.63 4.70 -4.37
N GLY A 76 0.73 5.70 -4.35
CA GLY A 76 1.00 6.99 -3.70
C GLY A 76 0.25 7.25 -2.38
N ILE A 77 -0.86 6.58 -2.10
CA ILE A 77 -1.68 6.80 -0.89
C ILE A 77 -1.64 5.59 0.02
N PHE A 78 -1.89 4.39 -0.51
CA PHE A 78 -1.83 3.20 0.31
C PHE A 78 -0.43 2.96 0.86
N PHE A 79 -0.38 2.52 2.12
CA PHE A 79 0.86 2.29 2.88
C PHE A 79 1.66 3.54 3.21
N SER A 80 1.19 4.75 2.86
CA SER A 80 1.85 6.01 3.24
C SER A 80 2.06 6.11 4.76
N ASP A 81 1.14 5.58 5.56
CA ASP A 81 1.26 5.54 7.01
C ASP A 81 2.31 4.52 7.50
N SER A 82 2.43 3.39 6.79
CA SER A 82 3.51 2.42 7.04
C SER A 82 4.88 3.01 6.67
N PHE A 83 4.97 3.79 5.60
CA PHE A 83 6.19 4.55 5.28
C PHE A 83 6.50 5.55 6.40
N ALA A 84 5.54 6.39 6.80
CA ALA A 84 5.72 7.40 7.83
C ALA A 84 6.18 6.80 9.18
N SER A 85 5.59 5.68 9.61
CA SER A 85 5.98 5.02 10.87
C SER A 85 7.40 4.44 10.82
N ILE A 86 7.86 3.92 9.68
CA ILE A 86 9.26 3.47 9.54
C ILE A 86 10.23 4.65 9.47
N PHE A 87 9.85 5.77 8.84
CA PHE A 87 10.66 6.99 8.90
C PHE A 87 10.76 7.56 10.32
N TRP A 88 9.73 7.38 11.16
CA TRP A 88 9.82 7.69 12.58
C TRP A 88 10.85 6.82 13.31
N VAL A 89 10.94 5.52 12.98
CA VAL A 89 11.99 4.62 13.49
C VAL A 89 13.38 5.08 13.02
N LYS A 90 13.51 5.52 11.76
CA LYS A 90 14.77 6.09 11.22
C LYS A 90 15.25 7.29 12.04
N LYS A 91 14.34 8.18 12.46
CA LYS A 91 14.68 9.35 13.28
C LYS A 91 15.29 8.99 14.64
N GLN A 92 15.09 7.75 15.10
CA GLN A 92 15.65 7.23 16.34
C GLN A 92 16.96 6.43 16.11
N ASP A 93 17.48 6.43 14.89
CA ASP A 93 18.67 5.66 14.47
C ASP A 93 18.55 4.15 14.71
N LEU A 94 17.31 3.63 14.62
CA LEU A 94 17.01 2.21 14.79
C LEU A 94 16.82 1.50 13.45
N MET A 95 17.17 0.20 13.44
CA MET A 95 16.94 -0.71 12.31
C MET A 95 17.45 -0.17 10.95
N PRO A 96 18.76 0.11 10.79
CA PRO A 96 19.30 0.77 9.60
C PRO A 96 19.02 0.01 8.29
N GLY A 97 18.98 -1.32 8.32
CA GLY A 97 18.64 -2.12 7.14
C GLY A 97 17.17 -1.96 6.70
N LEU A 98 16.24 -1.90 7.67
CA LEU A 98 14.82 -1.66 7.40
C LEU A 98 14.59 -0.24 6.87
N THR A 99 15.20 0.76 7.52
CA THR A 99 14.96 2.16 7.18
C THR A 99 15.61 2.54 5.85
N PHE A 100 16.80 2.00 5.54
CA PHE A 100 17.43 2.17 4.24
C PHE A 100 16.63 1.53 3.10
N SER A 101 16.24 0.26 3.25
CA SER A 101 15.43 -0.41 2.23
C SER A 101 14.09 0.30 2.01
N LYS A 102 13.47 0.82 3.08
CA LYS A 102 12.22 1.57 2.98
C LYS A 102 12.37 2.91 2.25
N GLU A 103 13.51 3.58 2.41
CA GLU A 103 13.80 4.81 1.67
C GLU A 103 13.88 4.55 0.16
N LEU A 104 14.59 3.49 -0.25
CA LEU A 104 14.68 3.09 -1.65
C LEU A 104 13.30 2.74 -2.23
N ILE A 105 12.54 1.88 -1.54
CA ILE A 105 11.19 1.50 -1.97
C ILE A 105 10.30 2.76 -2.06
N SER A 106 10.33 3.64 -1.06
CA SER A 106 9.50 4.86 -1.08
C SER A 106 9.80 5.81 -2.24
N HIS A 107 11.07 5.87 -2.64
CA HIS A 107 11.48 6.63 -3.82
C HIS A 107 10.90 6.00 -5.09
N ASP A 108 10.96 4.67 -5.22
CA ASP A 108 10.45 3.93 -6.36
C ASP A 108 8.91 4.03 -6.47
N GLU A 109 8.18 3.85 -5.37
CA GLU A 109 6.73 4.07 -5.32
C GLU A 109 6.34 5.51 -5.73
N GLY A 110 7.12 6.50 -5.27
CA GLY A 110 6.93 7.90 -5.66
C GLY A 110 7.11 8.10 -7.17
N MET A 111 8.10 7.46 -7.78
CA MET A 111 8.28 7.47 -9.23
C MET A 111 7.12 6.79 -9.96
N HIS A 112 6.61 5.66 -9.46
CA HIS A 112 5.46 4.97 -10.05
C HIS A 112 4.18 5.80 -10.00
N ALA A 113 3.89 6.44 -8.86
CA ALA A 113 2.77 7.35 -8.69
C ALA A 113 2.88 8.55 -9.64
N ASN A 114 4.06 9.19 -9.72
CA ASN A 114 4.31 10.31 -10.63
C ASN A 114 4.16 9.93 -12.10
N PHE A 115 4.67 8.76 -12.48
CA PHE A 115 4.52 8.24 -13.84
C PHE A 115 3.04 8.02 -14.19
N THR A 116 2.25 7.53 -13.25
CA THR A 116 0.82 7.33 -13.42
C THR A 116 0.07 8.66 -13.60
N CYS A 117 0.42 9.68 -12.80
CA CYS A 117 -0.10 11.04 -12.96
C CYS A 117 0.28 11.64 -14.32
N LEU A 118 1.50 11.39 -14.81
CA LEU A 118 1.95 11.82 -16.13
C LEU A 118 1.17 11.12 -17.25
N LEU A 119 0.90 9.82 -17.14
CA LEU A 119 0.05 9.11 -18.09
C LEU A 119 -1.37 9.66 -18.10
N PHE A 120 -1.91 9.97 -16.91
CA PHE A 120 -3.23 10.58 -16.77
C PHE A 120 -3.29 11.95 -17.44
N SER A 121 -2.25 12.79 -17.33
CA SER A 121 -2.22 14.12 -17.95
C SER A 121 -2.19 14.08 -19.48
N HIS A 122 -1.76 12.97 -20.08
CA HIS A 122 -1.73 12.77 -21.53
C HIS A 122 -3.04 12.19 -22.08
N LEU A 123 -4.05 11.96 -21.23
CA LEU A 123 -5.35 11.51 -21.70
C LEU A 123 -6.05 12.62 -22.49
N LYS A 124 -6.63 12.26 -23.63
CA LYS A 124 -7.46 13.20 -24.41
C LYS A 124 -8.78 13.52 -23.72
N HIS A 125 -9.34 12.54 -23.00
CA HIS A 125 -10.61 12.66 -22.31
C HIS A 125 -10.43 12.25 -20.85
N HIS A 126 -10.79 13.17 -19.97
CA HIS A 126 -10.70 12.98 -18.52
C HIS A 126 -12.09 12.67 -17.95
N PRO A 127 -12.17 11.85 -16.90
CA PRO A 127 -13.40 11.68 -16.15
C PRO A 127 -13.77 12.99 -15.45
N HIS A 128 -15.04 13.12 -15.04
CA HIS A 128 -15.46 14.28 -14.24
C HIS A 128 -14.61 14.38 -12.96
N PRO A 129 -14.19 15.59 -12.54
CA PRO A 129 -13.38 15.77 -11.33
C PRO A 129 -13.96 15.11 -10.07
N ASP A 130 -15.29 15.03 -9.97
CA ASP A 130 -15.95 14.35 -8.85
C ASP A 130 -15.65 12.85 -8.78
N VAL A 131 -15.46 12.19 -9.93
CA VAL A 131 -15.05 10.77 -9.97
C VAL A 131 -13.65 10.62 -9.42
N VAL A 132 -12.73 11.50 -9.83
CA VAL A 132 -11.35 11.53 -9.29
C VAL A 132 -11.39 11.72 -7.78
N LYS A 133 -12.13 12.74 -7.33
CA LYS A 133 -12.30 13.04 -5.90
C LYS A 133 -12.90 11.88 -5.13
N GLN A 134 -13.88 11.18 -5.69
CA GLN A 134 -14.52 10.02 -5.07
C GLN A 134 -13.54 8.88 -4.86
N ILE A 135 -12.75 8.52 -5.90
CA ILE A 135 -11.76 7.44 -5.83
C ILE A 135 -10.70 7.78 -4.78
N ILE A 136 -10.09 8.97 -4.89
CA ILE A 136 -9.01 9.41 -3.99
C ILE A 136 -9.51 9.52 -2.54
N THR A 137 -10.67 10.14 -2.31
CA THR A 137 -11.22 10.27 -0.94
C THR A 137 -11.52 8.90 -0.34
N LYS A 138 -11.97 7.93 -1.14
CA LYS A 138 -12.22 6.57 -0.64
C LYS A 138 -10.91 5.86 -0.29
N ALA A 139 -9.85 6.01 -1.07
CA ALA A 139 -8.53 5.48 -0.75
C ALA A 139 -7.99 6.07 0.56
N ILE A 140 -8.06 7.40 0.71
CA ILE A 140 -7.63 8.10 1.94
C ILE A 140 -8.39 7.59 3.16
N LYS A 141 -9.71 7.42 3.07
CA LYS A 141 -10.51 6.88 4.18
C LYS A 141 -10.08 5.47 4.59
N ILE A 142 -9.79 4.60 3.62
CA ILE A 142 -9.31 3.24 3.88
C ILE A 142 -7.95 3.28 4.58
N GLU A 143 -7.05 4.18 4.16
CA GLU A 143 -5.73 4.36 4.79
C GLU A 143 -5.86 4.92 6.21
N GLN A 144 -6.73 5.90 6.43
CA GLN A 144 -7.01 6.43 7.77
C GLN A 144 -7.59 5.37 8.72
N GLU A 145 -8.52 4.53 8.24
CA GLU A 145 -9.09 3.42 9.02
C GLU A 145 -8.02 2.40 9.41
N PHE A 146 -6.97 2.23 8.59
CA PHE A 146 -5.83 1.37 8.91
C PHE A 146 -5.06 1.89 10.13
N LEU A 147 -4.82 3.21 10.22
CA LEU A 147 -4.16 3.83 11.35
C LEU A 147 -5.00 3.86 12.62
N THR A 148 -6.26 4.32 12.52
CA THR A 148 -7.09 4.59 13.71
C THR A 148 -7.66 3.33 14.35
N GLY A 149 -7.53 2.17 13.69
CA GLY A 149 -7.88 0.88 14.25
C GLY A 149 -9.38 0.66 14.51
N THR A 150 -10.24 1.53 13.99
CA THR A 150 -11.69 1.57 14.30
C THR A 150 -12.45 0.30 13.88
N ASN A 151 -11.83 -0.58 13.09
CA ASN A 151 -12.33 -1.92 12.74
C ASN A 151 -11.26 -3.04 12.90
N ASN A 152 -10.11 -2.75 13.53
CA ASN A 152 -9.02 -3.71 13.67
C ASN A 152 -9.07 -4.40 15.04
N THR A 153 -9.51 -5.66 15.03
CA THR A 153 -9.28 -6.61 16.14
C THR A 153 -7.79 -6.85 16.44
N PHE A 154 -6.90 -6.34 15.58
CA PHE A 154 -5.45 -6.41 15.71
C PHE A 154 -4.93 -5.71 16.98
N TRP A 155 -5.41 -4.49 17.27
CA TRP A 155 -4.98 -3.74 18.47
C TRP A 155 -5.67 -4.19 19.75
N SER A 156 -6.87 -4.76 19.66
CA SER A 156 -7.57 -5.31 20.83
C SER A 156 -6.92 -6.60 21.35
N ASN A 157 -6.21 -7.35 20.50
CA ASN A 157 -5.54 -8.60 20.90
C ASN A 157 -4.10 -8.41 21.40
N THR A 158 -3.50 -7.24 21.21
CA THR A 158 -2.12 -6.96 21.69
C THR A 158 -2.08 -6.44 23.13
N HIS A 159 -3.21 -6.01 23.70
CA HIS A 159 -3.28 -5.49 25.07
C HIS A 159 -3.41 -6.56 26.16
N THR A 160 -3.66 -7.83 25.81
CA THR A 160 -3.79 -8.92 26.78
C THR A 160 -2.46 -9.60 27.16
N HIS A 161 -1.32 -9.22 26.55
CA HIS A 161 -0.03 -9.87 26.81
C HIS A 161 1.07 -8.96 27.39
N LEU A 162 0.76 -7.73 27.80
CA LEU A 162 1.72 -6.81 28.44
C LEU A 162 1.29 -6.37 29.86
N SER A 163 0.62 -7.25 30.59
CA SER A 163 0.53 -7.18 32.05
C SER A 163 1.50 -8.20 32.66
N LEU A 164 2.76 -7.79 32.77
CA LEU A 164 3.71 -8.21 33.79
C LEU A 164 4.26 -6.95 34.46
#